data_AF-X1N1Y5-F1
#
_entry.id   AF-X1N1Y5-F1
#
_cell.length_a   1.000
_cell.length_b   1.000
_cell.length_c   1.000
_cell.angle_alpha   90.00
_cell.angle_beta   90.00
_cell.angle_gamma   90.00
#
_symmetry.space_group_name_H-M   'P 1'
#
loop_
_entity.id
_entity.type
_entity.pdbx_description
1 polymer ?
#
loop_
_entity_poly.entity_id
_entity_poly.type
_entity_poly.pdbx_seq_one_letter_code
_entity_poly.pdbx_strand_id
1 'polypeptide(L)'
;MATLTKHDRRKATFIAQEWEPTNEDLFIRKPYETERTDSTLYEKLPEWLTNWRVNYETIGFDRTIEDLPRIKGPTLIVDNSMTGSLDKHIEALKKFEGTILSCDRAAWKLCTHGIVPNIVGNVDSSFLCIQFVDNPEVRKHMDEIHGVFASTAHPLTIRAFSGRRYYFQPWMGFPLTDSLSAKGRLPVMSSGGCIHNTL
;
A
#
# COMPACT_ATOMS: atom_id res chain seq x y z
N MET A 1 7.12 -12.14 -32.97
CA MET A 1 6.81 -12.69 -31.63
C MET A 1 6.78 -11.53 -30.66
N ALA A 2 5.68 -11.29 -29.95
CA ALA A 2 5.60 -10.23 -28.95
C ALA A 2 6.42 -10.64 -27.71
N THR A 3 7.35 -9.79 -27.29
CA THR A 3 8.17 -10.03 -26.10
C THR A 3 7.32 -9.82 -24.85
N LEU A 4 7.10 -10.87 -24.06
CA LEU A 4 6.39 -10.79 -22.77
C LEU A 4 7.09 -9.77 -21.83
N THR A 5 6.31 -8.90 -21.22
CA THR A 5 6.82 -7.92 -20.24
C THR A 5 7.31 -8.63 -18.97
N LYS A 6 8.11 -7.95 -18.13
CA LYS A 6 8.58 -8.49 -16.84
C LYS A 6 7.39 -8.91 -15.95
N HIS A 7 6.33 -8.12 -16.00
CA HIS A 7 5.05 -8.39 -15.37
C HIS A 7 4.40 -9.69 -15.88
N ASP A 8 4.25 -9.84 -17.20
CA ASP A 8 3.59 -11.03 -17.80
C ASP A 8 4.32 -12.33 -17.44
N ARG A 9 5.66 -12.28 -17.38
CA ARG A 9 6.48 -13.42 -16.97
C ARG A 9 6.27 -13.81 -15.51
N ARG A 10 6.11 -12.84 -14.61
CA ARG A 10 5.82 -13.11 -13.19
C ARG A 10 4.45 -13.73 -13.03
N LYS A 11 3.44 -13.15 -13.68
CA LYS A 11 2.06 -13.63 -13.64
C LYS A 11 1.94 -15.09 -14.10
N ALA A 12 2.66 -15.48 -15.15
CA ALA A 12 2.68 -16.86 -15.65
C ALA A 12 3.25 -17.89 -14.65
N THR A 13 3.99 -17.44 -13.64
CA THR A 13 4.64 -18.31 -12.66
C THR A 13 4.05 -18.21 -11.26
N PHE A 14 3.15 -17.26 -11.03
CA PHE A 14 2.48 -17.08 -9.76
C PHE A 14 1.17 -17.85 -9.77
N ILE A 15 1.01 -18.79 -8.85
CA ILE A 15 -0.22 -19.56 -8.69
C ILE A 15 -0.85 -19.05 -7.39
N ALA A 16 -1.78 -18.10 -7.52
CA ALA A 16 -2.70 -17.82 -6.42
C ALA A 16 -3.47 -19.11 -6.15
N GLN A 17 -3.56 -19.53 -4.89
CA GLN A 17 -4.40 -20.67 -4.54
C GLN A 17 -5.84 -20.17 -4.45
N GLU A 18 -6.79 -21.00 -4.87
CA GLU A 18 -8.21 -20.80 -4.54
C GLU A 18 -8.38 -21.06 -3.04
N TRP A 19 -7.94 -20.11 -2.23
CA TRP A 19 -8.03 -20.11 -0.78
C TRP A 19 -8.74 -18.85 -0.33
N GLU A 20 -9.80 -19.01 0.46
CA GLU A 20 -10.51 -17.90 1.08
C GLU A 20 -10.03 -17.72 2.53
N PRO A 21 -9.54 -16.53 2.91
CA PRO A 21 -9.03 -16.30 4.24
C PRO A 21 -10.18 -16.30 5.24
N THR A 22 -9.96 -16.92 6.40
CA THR A 22 -10.91 -16.86 7.51
C THR A 22 -10.82 -15.53 8.24
N ASN A 23 -11.78 -15.23 9.12
CA ASN A 23 -11.67 -14.06 10.00
C ASN A 23 -10.43 -14.12 10.90
N GLU A 24 -9.98 -15.31 11.29
CA GLU A 24 -8.77 -15.48 12.11
C GLU A 24 -7.50 -15.14 11.32
N ASP A 25 -7.49 -15.40 10.01
CA ASP A 25 -6.39 -15.02 9.12
C ASP A 25 -6.36 -13.51 8.86
N LEU A 26 -7.53 -12.85 8.87
CA LEU A 26 -7.63 -11.40 8.63
C LEU A 26 -7.43 -10.57 9.90
N PHE A 27 -7.68 -11.14 11.07
CA PHE A 27 -7.72 -10.39 12.33
C PHE A 27 -6.95 -11.14 13.42
N ILE A 28 -5.64 -10.89 13.53
CA ILE A 28 -4.83 -11.41 14.67
C ILE A 28 -5.29 -10.81 16.00
N ARG A 29 -5.74 -9.56 15.97
CA ARG A 29 -6.31 -8.85 17.10
C ARG A 29 -7.77 -8.59 16.80
N LYS A 30 -8.60 -8.49 17.84
CA LYS A 30 -9.99 -8.09 17.62
C LYS A 30 -9.99 -6.75 16.88
N PRO A 31 -10.73 -6.62 15.76
CA PRO A 31 -10.98 -5.30 15.20
C PRO A 31 -11.57 -4.46 16.34
N TYR A 32 -11.17 -3.19 16.45
CA TYR A 32 -11.61 -2.23 17.48
C TYR A 32 -10.88 -2.26 18.84
N GLU A 33 -9.91 -3.14 19.10
CA GLU A 33 -8.94 -2.84 20.16
C GLU A 33 -8.10 -1.63 19.72
N THR A 34 -8.09 -0.56 20.52
CA THR A 34 -7.36 0.67 20.21
C THR A 34 -5.92 0.33 19.86
N GLU A 35 -5.47 0.73 18.66
CA GLU A 35 -4.08 0.58 18.28
C GLU A 35 -3.21 1.25 19.36
N ARG A 36 -2.36 0.45 20.01
CA ARG A 36 -1.31 0.99 20.84
C ARG A 36 -0.32 1.68 19.91
N THR A 37 -0.28 3.01 19.97
CA THR A 37 0.63 3.84 19.18
C THR A 37 2.11 3.55 19.44
N ASP A 38 2.42 2.78 20.47
CA ASP A 38 3.79 2.47 20.93
C ASP A 38 4.17 1.00 20.70
N SER A 39 3.56 0.33 19.71
CA SER A 39 3.91 -1.06 19.45
C SER A 39 5.31 -1.19 18.85
N THR A 40 6.18 -1.97 19.50
CA THR A 40 7.52 -2.23 18.97
C THR A 40 7.46 -3.06 17.68
N LEU A 41 8.54 -3.05 16.90
CA LEU A 41 8.70 -3.92 15.72
C LEU A 41 8.31 -5.38 16.02
N TYR A 42 8.69 -5.89 17.20
CA TYR A 42 8.38 -7.26 17.63
C TYR A 42 6.89 -7.52 17.84
N GLU A 43 6.14 -6.52 18.29
CA GLU A 43 4.69 -6.66 18.51
C GLU A 43 3.89 -6.60 17.21
N LYS A 44 4.41 -5.90 16.19
CA LYS A 44 3.80 -5.79 14.85
C LYS A 44 4.21 -6.92 13.92
N LEU A 45 5.32 -7.61 14.20
CA LEU A 45 5.83 -8.68 13.35
C LEU A 45 4.82 -9.80 13.07
N PRO A 46 4.04 -10.32 14.06
CA PRO A 46 3.02 -11.32 13.79
C PRO A 46 1.96 -10.81 12.81
N GLU A 47 1.49 -9.58 12.99
CA GLU A 47 0.53 -8.89 12.10
C GLU A 47 1.06 -8.81 10.67
N TRP A 48 2.31 -8.37 10.51
CA TRP A 48 2.97 -8.27 9.21
C TRP A 48 3.14 -9.62 8.53
N LEU A 49 3.52 -10.67 9.27
CA LEU A 49 3.73 -11.99 8.70
C LEU A 49 2.43 -12.66 8.28
N THR A 50 1.36 -12.51 9.06
CA THR A 50 0.04 -13.02 8.68
C THR A 50 -0.50 -12.28 7.47
N ASN A 51 -0.43 -10.94 7.45
CA ASN A 51 -0.82 -10.16 6.28
C ASN A 51 -0.03 -10.59 5.04
N TRP A 52 1.29 -10.74 5.17
CA TRP A 52 2.14 -11.23 4.08
C TRP A 52 1.70 -12.59 3.57
N ARG A 53 1.43 -13.55 4.47
CA ARG A 53 0.96 -14.88 4.12
C ARG A 53 -0.36 -14.81 3.35
N VAL A 54 -1.35 -14.08 3.86
CA VAL A 54 -2.66 -13.95 3.20
C VAL A 54 -2.53 -13.28 1.84
N ASN A 55 -1.73 -12.22 1.75
CA ASN A 55 -1.46 -11.52 0.49
C ASN A 55 -0.79 -12.46 -0.52
N TYR A 56 0.18 -13.26 -0.08
CA TYR A 56 0.85 -14.25 -0.92
C TYR A 56 -0.10 -15.38 -1.36
N GLU A 57 -0.92 -15.94 -0.47
CA GLU A 57 -1.76 -17.08 -0.81
C GLU A 57 -2.99 -16.69 -1.65
N THR A 58 -3.55 -15.49 -1.45
CA THR A 58 -4.86 -15.10 -2.01
C THR A 58 -4.84 -13.96 -3.01
N ILE A 59 -4.08 -12.89 -2.73
CA ILE A 59 -4.10 -11.68 -3.56
C ILE A 59 -3.09 -11.82 -4.69
N GLY A 60 -1.95 -12.42 -4.38
CA GLY A 60 -0.78 -12.42 -5.21
C GLY A 60 -0.14 -11.04 -5.39
N PHE A 61 0.97 -11.01 -6.11
CA PHE A 61 1.69 -9.79 -6.43
C PHE A 61 1.69 -9.61 -7.95
N ASP A 62 0.81 -8.74 -8.45
CA ASP A 62 0.63 -8.49 -9.89
C ASP A 62 1.87 -7.76 -10.47
N ARG A 63 2.02 -6.48 -10.14
CA ARG A 63 3.14 -5.63 -10.56
C ARG A 63 4.03 -5.30 -9.37
N THR A 64 5.31 -5.09 -9.59
CA THR A 64 6.17 -4.54 -8.54
C THR A 64 6.39 -3.07 -8.73
N ILE A 65 6.90 -2.37 -7.71
CA ILE A 65 7.20 -0.94 -7.83
C ILE A 65 8.16 -0.62 -8.99
N GLU A 66 8.98 -1.58 -9.43
CA GLU A 66 9.82 -1.42 -10.62
C GLU A 66 9.03 -1.27 -11.93
N ASP A 67 7.77 -1.73 -11.97
CA ASP A 67 6.85 -1.56 -13.10
C ASP A 67 6.08 -0.23 -13.03
N LEU A 68 6.20 0.52 -11.93
CA LEU A 68 5.53 1.81 -11.78
C LEU A 68 6.05 2.78 -12.86
N PRO A 69 5.16 3.47 -13.61
CA PRO A 69 5.60 4.42 -14.61
C PRO A 69 6.50 5.49 -14.00
N ARG A 70 7.64 5.76 -14.64
CA ARG A 70 8.51 6.86 -14.21
C ARG A 70 7.80 8.19 -14.42
N ILE A 71 7.57 8.90 -13.33
CA ILE A 71 6.96 10.22 -13.38
C ILE A 71 8.06 11.28 -13.42
N LYS A 72 7.91 12.29 -14.27
CA LYS A 72 8.86 13.40 -14.43
C LYS A 72 8.28 14.67 -13.83
N GLY A 73 9.14 15.54 -13.32
CA GLY A 73 8.76 16.83 -12.75
C GLY A 73 8.73 16.82 -11.22
N PRO A 74 8.28 17.92 -10.60
CA PRO A 74 8.22 18.02 -9.15
C PRO A 74 7.21 17.02 -8.58
N THR A 75 7.55 16.44 -7.43
CA THR A 75 6.68 15.52 -6.68
C THR A 75 6.49 16.06 -5.28
N LEU A 76 5.24 16.05 -4.81
CA LEU A 76 4.89 16.29 -3.42
C LEU A 76 4.42 14.99 -2.78
N ILE A 77 5.00 14.70 -1.61
CA ILE A 77 4.54 13.63 -0.73
C ILE A 77 3.62 14.27 0.30
N VAL A 78 2.38 13.82 0.33
CA VAL A 78 1.33 14.32 1.21
C VAL A 78 0.97 13.24 2.20
N ASP A 79 1.35 13.48 3.44
CA ASP A 79 0.87 12.73 4.60
C ASP A 79 -0.21 13.55 5.32
N ASN A 80 -1.12 12.85 5.99
CA ASN A 80 -2.19 13.45 6.78
C ASN A 80 -2.07 12.93 8.21
N SER A 81 -1.22 13.57 9.00
CA SER A 81 -1.09 13.25 10.41
C SER A 81 -2.40 13.57 11.16
N MET A 82 -2.61 12.90 12.29
CA MET A 82 -3.82 13.03 13.14
C MET A 82 -4.11 14.46 13.62
N THR A 83 -3.20 15.41 13.39
CA THR A 83 -3.32 16.80 13.83
C THR A 83 -4.16 17.68 12.89
N GLY A 84 -4.64 17.14 11.76
CA GLY A 84 -5.54 17.87 10.84
C GLY A 84 -4.85 19.05 10.12
N SER A 85 -3.52 19.05 10.05
CA SER A 85 -2.74 20.14 9.45
C SER A 85 -2.93 20.26 7.94
N LEU A 86 -3.33 19.19 7.26
CA LEU A 86 -3.51 19.16 5.80
C LEU A 86 -4.53 20.19 5.31
N ASP A 87 -5.56 20.50 6.10
CA ASP A 87 -6.60 21.49 5.75
C ASP A 87 -6.02 22.88 5.42
N LYS A 88 -4.93 23.26 6.08
CA LYS A 88 -4.25 24.54 5.85
C LYS A 88 -3.52 24.61 4.51
N HIS A 89 -3.25 23.46 3.90
CA HIS A 89 -2.46 23.34 2.67
C HIS A 89 -3.33 23.03 1.44
N ILE A 90 -4.61 22.73 1.59
CA ILE A 90 -5.50 22.34 0.48
C ILE A 90 -5.50 23.36 -0.66
N GLU A 91 -5.62 24.66 -0.36
CA GLU A 91 -5.66 25.69 -1.41
C GLU A 91 -4.32 25.88 -2.13
N ALA A 92 -3.19 25.54 -1.49
CA ALA A 92 -1.89 25.50 -2.14
C ALA A 92 -1.76 24.23 -3.00
N LEU A 93 -2.23 23.09 -2.49
CA LEU A 93 -2.18 21.81 -3.20
C LEU A 93 -3.02 21.81 -4.48
N LYS A 94 -4.19 22.47 -4.50
CA LYS A 94 -5.00 22.65 -5.71
C LYS A 94 -4.27 23.39 -6.84
N LYS A 95 -3.29 24.22 -6.50
CA LYS A 95 -2.48 25.01 -7.45
C LYS A 95 -1.17 24.33 -7.82
N PHE A 96 -0.85 23.19 -7.19
CA PHE A 96 0.40 22.50 -7.45
C PHE A 96 0.33 21.75 -8.78
N GLU A 97 1.24 22.10 -9.68
CA GLU A 97 1.44 21.41 -10.94
C GLU A 97 2.58 20.41 -10.81
N GLY A 98 2.24 19.13 -10.68
CA GLY A 98 3.22 18.06 -10.52
C GLY A 98 2.58 16.77 -10.07
N THR A 99 3.40 15.89 -9.51
CA THR A 99 2.95 14.59 -9.02
C THR A 99 2.58 14.69 -7.55
N ILE A 100 1.38 14.23 -7.20
CA ILE A 100 0.97 14.09 -5.81
C ILE A 100 1.01 12.62 -5.43
N LEU A 101 1.86 12.31 -4.46
CA LEU A 101 1.92 11.02 -3.81
C LEU A 101 1.26 11.16 -2.44
N SER A 102 0.20 10.39 -2.22
CA SER A 102 -0.54 10.39 -0.98
C SER A 102 -0.13 9.20 -0.12
N CYS A 103 0.10 9.45 1.16
CA CYS A 103 0.39 8.45 2.18
C CYS A 103 -0.91 8.01 2.86
N ASP A 104 -1.22 6.71 2.83
CA ASP A 104 -2.29 6.06 3.61
C ASP A 104 -3.61 6.86 3.62
N ARG A 105 -3.86 7.55 4.75
CA ARG A 105 -5.06 8.32 5.07
C ARG A 105 -5.12 9.72 4.46
N ALA A 106 -4.11 10.15 3.72
CA ALA A 106 -4.18 11.43 3.02
C ALA A 106 -5.11 11.36 1.80
N ALA A 107 -5.28 10.17 1.21
CA ALA A 107 -5.97 10.01 -0.07
C ALA A 107 -7.43 10.47 0.01
N TRP A 108 -8.18 10.00 1.00
CA TRP A 108 -9.59 10.37 1.16
C TRP A 108 -9.79 11.87 1.36
N LYS A 109 -8.88 12.52 2.10
CA LYS A 109 -8.96 13.95 2.38
C LYS A 109 -8.68 14.75 1.11
N LEU A 110 -7.65 14.38 0.34
CA LEU A 110 -7.34 14.99 -0.94
C LEU A 110 -8.52 14.87 -1.92
N CYS A 111 -9.05 13.66 -2.10
CA CYS A 111 -10.18 13.42 -3.01
C CYS A 111 -11.44 14.19 -2.58
N THR A 112 -11.73 14.30 -1.28
CA THR A 112 -12.85 15.10 -0.75
C THR A 112 -12.75 16.58 -1.13
N HIS A 113 -11.53 17.09 -1.32
CA HIS A 113 -11.28 18.47 -1.76
C HIS A 113 -11.03 18.60 -3.27
N GLY A 114 -11.33 17.56 -4.05
CA GLY A 114 -11.18 17.55 -5.51
C GLY A 114 -9.73 17.44 -5.99
N ILE A 115 -8.81 17.00 -5.13
CA ILE A 115 -7.41 16.75 -5.49
C ILE A 115 -7.23 15.24 -5.66
N VAL A 116 -6.98 14.79 -6.90
CA VAL A 116 -6.75 13.38 -7.19
C VAL A 116 -5.25 13.10 -7.13
N PRO A 117 -4.76 12.25 -6.19
CA PRO A 117 -3.36 11.89 -6.15
C PRO A 117 -2.99 11.01 -7.36
N ASN A 118 -1.75 11.09 -7.83
CA ASN A 118 -1.25 10.18 -8.87
C ASN A 118 -0.90 8.81 -8.28
N ILE A 119 -0.40 8.81 -7.05
CA ILE A 119 0.01 7.60 -6.33
C ILE A 119 -0.62 7.63 -4.95
N VAL A 120 -1.14 6.48 -4.51
CA VAL A 120 -1.48 6.23 -3.10
C VAL A 120 -0.57 5.14 -2.59
N GLY A 121 0.31 5.48 -1.66
CA GLY A 121 1.21 4.55 -1.00
C GLY A 121 0.64 4.07 0.33
N ASN A 122 0.74 2.77 0.61
CA ASN A 122 0.35 2.19 1.89
C ASN A 122 1.40 1.19 2.39
N VAL A 123 1.93 1.44 3.59
CA VAL A 123 2.82 0.52 4.33
C VAL A 123 2.17 -0.05 5.58
N ASP A 124 1.09 0.56 6.02
CA ASP A 124 0.45 0.24 7.30
C ASP A 124 -0.31 -1.10 7.20
N SER A 125 -0.05 -1.96 8.17
CA SER A 125 -0.66 -3.27 8.30
C SER A 125 -2.05 -3.25 8.93
N SER A 126 -2.47 -2.08 9.43
CA SER A 126 -3.71 -1.88 10.15
C SER A 126 -4.94 -2.11 9.27
N PHE A 127 -5.93 -2.83 9.81
CA PHE A 127 -7.24 -2.97 9.18
C PHE A 127 -7.96 -1.62 9.03
N LEU A 128 -7.61 -0.62 9.85
CA LEU A 128 -8.20 0.72 9.82
C LEU A 128 -7.92 1.45 8.50
N CYS A 129 -6.88 1.06 7.76
CA CYS A 129 -6.56 1.67 6.47
C CYS A 129 -7.65 1.45 5.41
N ILE A 130 -8.47 0.40 5.56
CA ILE A 130 -9.54 0.10 4.61
C ILE A 130 -10.51 1.27 4.46
N GLN A 131 -10.82 1.98 5.55
CA GLN A 131 -11.83 3.05 5.54
C GLN A 131 -11.41 4.25 4.68
N PHE A 132 -10.10 4.44 4.47
CA PHE A 132 -9.58 5.53 3.65
C PHE A 132 -9.58 5.16 2.17
N VAL A 133 -9.26 3.91 1.86
CA VAL A 133 -9.23 3.40 0.49
C VAL A 133 -10.65 3.13 -0.04
N ASP A 134 -11.51 2.55 0.79
CA ASP A 134 -12.91 2.24 0.47
C ASP A 134 -13.84 3.48 0.55
N ASN A 135 -13.27 4.66 0.79
CA ASN A 135 -14.02 5.90 0.81
C ASN A 135 -14.62 6.21 -0.58
N PRO A 136 -15.91 6.58 -0.68
CA PRO A 136 -16.56 6.86 -1.97
C PRO A 136 -15.83 7.89 -2.83
N GLU A 137 -15.20 8.91 -2.23
CA GLU A 137 -14.45 9.93 -2.97
C GLU A 137 -13.14 9.38 -3.54
N VAL A 138 -12.50 8.41 -2.87
CA VAL A 138 -11.31 7.73 -3.43
C VAL A 138 -11.73 6.75 -4.52
N ARG A 139 -12.81 5.98 -4.30
CA ARG A 139 -13.31 4.97 -5.23
C ARG A 139 -13.63 5.53 -6.62
N LYS A 140 -14.14 6.76 -6.71
CA LYS A 140 -14.41 7.45 -7.99
C LYS A 140 -13.18 7.58 -8.89
N HIS A 141 -11.98 7.61 -8.31
CA HIS A 141 -10.73 7.91 -9.01
C HIS A 141 -9.74 6.74 -9.04
N MET A 142 -10.12 5.54 -8.60
CA MET A 142 -9.19 4.40 -8.48
C MET A 142 -8.50 4.00 -9.80
N ASP A 143 -9.15 4.21 -10.94
CA ASP A 143 -8.55 3.90 -12.25
C ASP A 143 -7.44 4.90 -12.64
N GLU A 144 -7.51 6.12 -12.10
CA GLU A 144 -6.54 7.20 -12.30
C GLU A 144 -5.34 7.06 -11.35
N ILE A 145 -5.56 6.48 -10.17
CA ILE A 145 -4.57 6.35 -9.10
C ILE A 145 -3.73 5.07 -9.27
N HIS A 146 -2.42 5.20 -9.06
CA HIS A 146 -1.53 4.05 -8.86
C HIS A 146 -1.44 3.70 -7.36
N GLY A 147 -1.96 2.54 -6.97
CA GLY A 147 -1.83 2.04 -5.60
C GLY A 147 -0.50 1.31 -5.41
N VAL A 148 0.32 1.76 -4.45
CA VAL A 148 1.62 1.17 -4.13
C VAL A 148 1.57 0.61 -2.72
N PHE A 149 1.60 -0.71 -2.60
CA PHE A 149 1.34 -1.42 -1.35
C PHE A 149 2.58 -2.19 -0.88
N ALA A 150 2.88 -2.10 0.41
CA ALA A 150 3.76 -3.05 1.06
C ALA A 150 3.13 -4.45 1.03
N SER A 151 3.95 -5.49 0.89
CA SER A 151 3.50 -6.88 0.97
C SER A 151 2.88 -7.26 2.32
N THR A 152 3.11 -6.46 3.36
CA THR A 152 2.60 -6.64 4.73
C THR A 152 1.39 -5.76 5.03
N ALA A 153 0.92 -4.95 4.08
CA ALA A 153 -0.29 -4.15 4.22
C ALA A 153 -1.51 -5.06 4.45
N HIS A 154 -2.53 -4.53 5.13
CA HIS A 154 -3.72 -5.32 5.44
C HIS A 154 -4.38 -5.87 4.16
N PRO A 155 -4.69 -7.18 4.09
CA PRO A 155 -5.25 -7.80 2.88
C PRO A 155 -6.53 -7.11 2.38
N LEU A 156 -7.42 -6.73 3.30
CA LEU A 156 -8.66 -6.05 2.92
C LEU A 156 -8.43 -4.64 2.34
N THR A 157 -7.38 -3.93 2.77
CA THR A 157 -7.01 -2.63 2.18
C THR A 157 -6.58 -2.80 0.72
N ILE A 158 -5.79 -3.83 0.43
CA ILE A 158 -5.35 -4.14 -0.93
C ILE A 158 -6.52 -4.61 -1.81
N ARG A 159 -7.46 -5.38 -1.25
CA ARG A 159 -8.66 -5.84 -1.96
C ARG A 159 -9.65 -4.69 -2.24
N ALA A 160 -9.73 -3.70 -1.35
CA ALA A 160 -10.58 -2.53 -1.54
C ALA A 160 -10.11 -1.63 -2.70
N PHE A 161 -8.81 -1.66 -3.04
CA PHE A 161 -8.27 -0.90 -4.16
C PHE A 161 -8.46 -1.64 -5.50
N SER A 162 -9.43 -1.22 -6.32
CA SER A 162 -9.71 -1.86 -7.62
C SER A 162 -8.82 -1.37 -8.77
N GLY A 163 -8.03 -0.32 -8.55
CA GLY A 163 -7.17 0.28 -9.56
C GLY A 163 -5.89 -0.49 -9.85
N ARG A 164 -4.90 0.20 -10.45
CA ARG A 164 -3.58 -0.39 -10.75
C ARG A 164 -2.75 -0.51 -9.49
N ARG A 165 -2.40 -1.74 -9.09
CA ARG A 165 -1.66 -2.06 -7.86
C ARG A 165 -0.22 -2.44 -8.15
N TYR A 166 0.71 -1.95 -7.33
CA TYR A 166 2.14 -2.24 -7.37
C TYR A 166 2.61 -2.64 -5.97
N TYR A 167 3.51 -3.61 -5.90
CA TYR A 167 3.94 -4.20 -4.64
C TYR A 167 5.44 -4.07 -4.41
N PHE A 168 5.82 -4.00 -3.14
CA PHE A 168 7.21 -4.10 -2.69
C PHE A 168 7.28 -4.79 -1.33
N GLN A 169 8.47 -5.29 -0.98
CA GLN A 169 8.75 -5.85 0.34
C GLN A 169 9.33 -4.74 1.23
N PRO A 170 8.64 -4.32 2.31
CA PRO A 170 9.25 -3.40 3.27
C PRO A 170 10.41 -4.08 4.00
N TRP A 171 11.36 -3.27 4.41
CA TRP A 171 12.46 -3.70 5.28
C TRP A 171 11.96 -4.07 6.68
N MET A 172 12.25 -5.30 7.10
CA MET A 172 11.91 -5.85 8.42
C MET A 172 13.14 -6.43 9.14
N GLY A 173 14.34 -6.14 8.63
CA GLY A 173 15.61 -6.72 9.10
C GLY A 173 15.98 -8.04 8.41
N PHE A 174 17.24 -8.44 8.57
CA PHE A 174 17.77 -9.70 8.05
C PHE A 174 17.60 -10.85 9.06
N PRO A 175 17.46 -12.10 8.60
CA PRO A 175 17.34 -12.56 7.21
C PRO A 175 15.90 -12.56 6.67
N LEU A 176 14.95 -12.04 7.45
CA LEU A 176 13.53 -12.14 7.16
C LEU A 176 13.12 -11.39 5.88
N THR A 177 13.63 -10.17 5.70
CA THR A 177 13.32 -9.32 4.53
C THR A 177 13.66 -10.04 3.23
N ASP A 178 14.87 -10.61 3.12
CA ASP A 178 15.33 -11.30 1.92
C ASP A 178 14.52 -12.56 1.64
N SER A 179 14.20 -13.32 2.69
CA SER A 179 13.43 -14.56 2.56
C SER A 179 12.04 -14.29 1.97
N LEU A 180 11.36 -13.25 2.47
CA LEU A 180 10.02 -12.87 2.01
C LEU A 180 10.06 -12.17 0.64
N SER A 181 11.04 -11.29 0.42
CA SER A 181 11.28 -10.67 -0.89
C SER A 181 11.52 -11.74 -1.97
N ALA A 182 12.36 -12.73 -1.70
CA ALA A 182 12.66 -13.80 -2.63
C ALA A 182 11.43 -14.68 -2.93
N LYS A 183 10.66 -15.04 -1.90
CA LYS A 183 9.41 -15.80 -2.07
C LYS A 183 8.37 -15.04 -2.88
N GLY A 184 8.14 -13.76 -2.56
CA GLY A 184 7.19 -12.92 -3.28
C GLY A 184 7.70 -12.38 -4.62
N ARG A 185 9.00 -12.54 -4.91
CA ARG A 185 9.71 -11.89 -6.03
C ARG A 185 9.50 -10.37 -6.05
N LEU A 186 9.56 -9.78 -4.87
CA LEU A 186 9.31 -8.36 -4.62
C LEU A 186 10.61 -7.60 -4.42
N PRO A 187 10.80 -6.42 -5.01
CA PRO A 187 11.90 -5.54 -4.67
C PRO A 187 11.79 -5.09 -3.21
N VAL A 188 12.93 -4.97 -2.54
CA VAL A 188 13.00 -4.49 -1.16
C VAL A 188 13.04 -2.97 -1.16
N MET A 189 12.25 -2.35 -0.29
CA MET A 189 12.34 -0.91 -0.01
C MET A 189 12.51 -0.65 1.49
N SER A 190 13.40 0.27 1.81
CA SER A 190 13.58 0.73 3.18
C SER A 190 12.48 1.74 3.51
N SER A 191 11.37 1.27 4.07
CA SER A 191 10.28 2.13 4.52
C SER A 191 10.48 2.65 5.94
N GLY A 192 11.30 1.99 6.77
CA GLY A 192 11.40 2.32 8.20
C GLY A 192 10.05 2.32 8.94
N GLY A 193 9.04 1.62 8.41
CA GLY A 193 7.66 1.65 8.92
C GLY A 193 6.81 2.85 8.49
N CYS A 194 7.34 3.75 7.65
CA CYS A 194 6.63 4.96 7.19
C CYS A 194 6.67 5.07 5.65
N ILE A 195 5.52 5.27 5.02
CA ILE A 195 5.43 5.33 3.55
C ILE A 195 6.22 6.53 2.97
N HIS A 196 6.32 7.66 3.69
CA HIS A 196 7.09 8.82 3.23
C HIS A 196 8.61 8.58 3.17
N ASN A 197 9.13 7.56 3.87
CA ASN A 197 10.54 7.15 3.75
C ASN A 197 10.77 6.14 2.62
N THR A 198 9.67 5.67 2.01
CA THR A 198 9.70 4.54 1.09
C THR A 198 9.81 4.96 -0.37
N LEU A 199 9.48 6.21 -0.73
CA LEU A 199 9.28 6.63 -2.12
C LEU A 199 10.07 7.88 -2.49
#